data_AF-A0A919N4Y5-F1
#
_entry.id   AF-A0A919N4Y5-F1
#
_cell.length_a   1.000
_cell.length_b   1.000
_cell.length_c   1.000
_cell.angle_alpha   90.00
_cell.angle_beta   90.00
_cell.angle_gamma   90.00
#
_symmetry.space_group_name_H-M   'P 1'
#
loop_
_entity.id
_entity.type
_entity.pdbx_description
1 polymer ?
#
loop_
_entity_poly.entity_id
_entity_poly.type
_entity_poly.pdbx_seq_one_letter_code
_entity_poly.pdbx_strand_id
1 'polypeptide(L)'
;MGNYVSITSSPSELINVADRLRDRGIALAETAGGIERDIRAHESGTFPSDQYTDAFVHDKYHQPVPGADGEDKPAHLAVSESGVISGRQLQKVGEYVSRAMVDYDVTDLDNAGQINTATRVAS
;
A
#
# COMPACT_ATOMS: atom_id res chain seq x y z
N MET A 1 10.56 9.28 34.23
CA MET A 1 11.67 9.28 33.27
C MET A 1 11.08 8.93 31.92
N GLY A 2 10.94 9.90 31.02
CA GLY A 2 10.38 9.68 29.68
C GLY A 2 11.41 9.01 28.80
N ASN A 3 11.03 7.92 28.12
CA ASN A 3 11.85 7.28 27.11
C ASN A 3 11.91 8.23 25.91
N TYR A 4 13.05 8.88 25.68
CA TYR A 4 13.29 9.62 24.45
C TYR A 4 13.38 8.61 23.31
N VAL A 5 12.45 8.71 22.37
CA VAL A 5 12.55 8.02 21.08
C VAL A 5 13.66 8.72 20.30
N SER A 6 14.83 8.09 20.21
CA SER A 6 15.92 8.53 19.34
C SER A 6 15.57 8.18 17.90
N ILE A 7 15.03 9.14 17.14
CA ILE A 7 14.86 8.98 15.70
C ILE A 7 16.26 9.11 15.06
N THR A 8 16.85 8.00 14.65
CA THR A 8 18.17 7.96 13.99
C THR A 8 18.13 8.31 12.51
N SER A 9 16.94 8.51 11.95
CA SER A 9 16.70 8.81 10.54
C SER A 9 16.21 10.23 10.37
N SER A 10 16.71 10.94 9.36
CA SER A 10 16.23 12.29 9.04
C SER A 10 14.80 12.25 8.48
N PRO A 11 14.01 13.34 8.64
CA PRO A 11 12.69 13.46 8.01
C PRO A 11 12.74 13.19 6.49
N SER A 12 13.78 13.66 5.81
CA SER A 12 13.98 13.44 4.37
C SER A 12 14.19 11.96 4.01
N GLU A 13 14.89 11.18 4.82
CA GLU A 13 15.03 9.74 4.60
C GLU A 13 13.70 9.00 4.75
N LEU A 14 12.90 9.40 5.73
CA LEU A 14 11.58 8.82 5.97
C LEU A 14 10.60 9.16 4.83
N ILE A 15 10.63 10.40 4.33
CA ILE A 15 9.88 10.81 3.14
C ILE A 15 10.30 9.98 1.92
N ASN A 16 11.61 9.81 1.67
CA ASN A 16 12.10 8.98 0.55
C ASN A 16 11.68 7.51 0.64
N VAL A 17 11.56 6.94 1.85
CA VAL A 17 11.02 5.59 2.04
C VAL A 17 9.51 5.56 1.78
N ALA A 18 8.79 6.55 2.28
CA ALA A 18 7.34 6.67 2.12
C ALA A 18 6.92 6.88 0.66
N ASP A 19 7.65 7.71 -0.09
CA ASP A 19 7.41 7.91 -1.52
C ASP A 19 7.68 6.62 -2.32
N ARG A 20 8.77 5.90 -2.01
CA ARG A 20 9.02 4.58 -2.63
C ARG A 20 7.94 3.56 -2.28
N LEU A 21 7.40 3.60 -1.07
CA LEU A 21 6.29 2.73 -0.67
C LEU A 21 5.02 3.06 -1.45
N ARG A 22 4.75 4.35 -1.62
CA ARG A 22 3.63 4.87 -2.39
C ARG A 22 3.69 4.43 -3.85
N ASP A 23 4.83 4.65 -4.50
CA ASP A 23 5.06 4.31 -5.91
C ASP A 23 4.92 2.80 -6.15
N ARG A 24 5.46 1.98 -5.23
CA ARG A 24 5.27 0.52 -5.26
C ARG A 24 3.81 0.13 -5.08
N GLY A 25 3.08 0.83 -4.23
CA GLY A 25 1.64 0.63 -4.04
C GLY A 25 0.84 0.90 -5.31
N ILE A 26 1.14 2.01 -5.99
CA ILE A 26 0.53 2.38 -7.28
C ILE A 26 0.83 1.30 -8.33
N ALA A 27 2.12 0.94 -8.50
CA ALA A 27 2.53 -0.06 -9.48
C ALA A 27 1.89 -1.44 -9.20
N LEU A 28 1.77 -1.85 -7.93
CA LEU A 28 1.11 -3.09 -7.57
C LEU A 28 -0.38 -3.07 -7.90
N ALA A 29 -1.08 -1.97 -7.58
CA ALA A 29 -2.51 -1.84 -7.86
C ALA A 29 -2.79 -1.83 -9.37
N GLU A 30 -1.96 -1.15 -10.15
CA GLU A 30 -2.04 -1.13 -11.61
C GLU A 30 -1.75 -2.50 -12.23
N THR A 31 -0.71 -3.19 -11.74
CA THR A 31 -0.34 -4.52 -12.22
C THR A 31 -1.43 -5.54 -11.90
N ALA A 32 -1.93 -5.56 -10.66
CA ALA A 32 -3.02 -6.46 -10.26
C ALA A 32 -4.29 -6.21 -11.08
N GLY A 33 -4.69 -4.94 -11.26
CA GLY A 33 -5.83 -4.59 -12.08
C GLY A 33 -5.62 -4.84 -13.59
N GLY A 34 -4.38 -4.80 -14.07
CA GLY A 34 -4.01 -5.21 -15.42
C GLY A 34 -4.19 -6.72 -15.61
N ILE A 35 -3.61 -7.52 -14.72
CA ILE A 35 -3.73 -8.98 -14.72
C ILE A 35 -5.19 -9.42 -14.65
N GLU A 36 -6.02 -8.78 -13.82
CA GLU A 36 -7.46 -9.10 -13.76
C GLU A 36 -8.17 -8.92 -15.10
N ARG A 37 -7.90 -7.80 -15.78
CA ARG A 37 -8.50 -7.50 -17.07
C ARG A 37 -8.05 -8.49 -18.12
N ASP A 38 -6.77 -8.84 -18.13
CA ASP A 38 -6.22 -9.84 -19.05
C ASP A 38 -6.82 -11.22 -18.79
N ILE A 39 -6.95 -11.63 -17.52
CA ILE A 39 -7.62 -12.88 -17.14
C ILE A 39 -9.05 -12.88 -17.68
N ARG A 40 -9.86 -11.87 -17.38
CA ARG A 40 -11.25 -11.79 -17.85
C ARG A 40 -11.35 -11.78 -19.38
N ALA A 41 -10.42 -11.12 -20.06
CA ALA A 41 -10.41 -11.03 -21.53
C ALA A 41 -10.08 -12.37 -22.20
N HIS A 42 -9.31 -13.24 -21.55
CA HIS A 42 -8.86 -14.52 -22.10
C HIS A 42 -9.51 -15.74 -21.45
N GLU A 43 -10.28 -15.56 -20.37
CA GLU A 43 -10.91 -16.66 -19.61
C GLU A 43 -11.72 -17.59 -20.53
N SER A 44 -12.49 -17.01 -21.46
CA SER A 44 -13.19 -17.77 -22.49
C SER A 44 -12.21 -18.37 -23.49
N GLY A 45 -12.02 -19.69 -23.45
CA GLY A 45 -11.15 -20.43 -24.36
C GLY A 45 -9.76 -20.74 -23.82
N THR A 46 -9.37 -20.22 -22.65
CA THR A 46 -8.12 -20.60 -21.97
C THR A 46 -8.23 -21.98 -21.32
N PHE A 47 -9.42 -22.33 -20.84
CA PHE A 47 -9.70 -23.61 -20.21
C PHE A 47 -10.49 -24.52 -21.16
N PRO A 48 -9.84 -25.41 -21.93
CA PRO A 48 -10.56 -26.43 -22.70
C PRO A 48 -11.31 -27.35 -21.74
N SER A 49 -12.52 -27.79 -22.10
CA SER A 49 -13.25 -28.75 -21.27
C SER A 49 -12.62 -30.13 -21.43
N ASP A 50 -11.87 -30.54 -20.41
CA ASP A 50 -11.25 -31.86 -20.28
C ASP A 50 -11.12 -32.24 -18.80
N GLN A 51 -10.79 -33.51 -18.55
CA GLN A 51 -10.73 -34.07 -17.20
C GLN A 51 -9.71 -33.40 -16.25
N TYR A 52 -8.71 -32.69 -16.78
CA TYR A 52 -7.70 -32.01 -15.97
C TYR A 52 -8.09 -30.57 -15.68
N THR A 53 -8.64 -29.91 -16.70
CA THR A 53 -8.98 -28.50 -16.68
C THR A 53 -10.30 -28.26 -15.95
N ASP A 54 -11.29 -29.15 -16.14
CA ASP A 54 -12.58 -29.05 -15.46
C ASP A 54 -12.41 -29.16 -13.92
N ALA A 55 -11.56 -30.08 -13.47
CA ALA A 55 -11.24 -30.24 -12.05
C ALA A 55 -10.54 -28.99 -11.48
N PHE A 56 -9.58 -28.42 -12.21
CA PHE A 56 -8.93 -27.18 -11.79
C PHE A 56 -9.91 -25.99 -11.74
N VAL A 57 -10.74 -25.84 -12.78
CA VAL A 57 -11.70 -24.74 -12.86
C VAL A 57 -12.68 -24.79 -11.69
N HIS A 58 -13.24 -25.97 -11.40
CA HIS A 58 -14.18 -26.16 -10.30
C HIS A 58 -13.51 -26.09 -8.93
N ASP A 59 -12.44 -26.86 -8.69
CA ASP A 59 -11.88 -27.08 -7.35
C ASP A 59 -10.86 -26.03 -6.90
N LYS A 60 -10.43 -25.14 -7.82
CA LYS A 60 -9.39 -24.13 -7.53
C LYS A 60 -9.76 -22.75 -8.04
N TYR A 61 -10.11 -22.62 -9.31
CA TYR A 61 -10.21 -21.31 -9.96
C TYR A 61 -11.54 -20.57 -9.64
N HIS A 62 -12.66 -21.28 -9.64
CA HIS A 62 -13.98 -20.79 -9.25
C HIS A 62 -14.38 -21.17 -7.82
N GLN A 63 -13.47 -21.81 -7.07
CA GLN A 63 -13.68 -22.12 -5.67
C GLN A 63 -14.08 -20.84 -4.91
N PRO A 64 -15.21 -20.84 -4.18
CA PRO A 64 -15.57 -19.72 -3.30
C PRO A 64 -14.54 -19.58 -2.18
N VAL A 65 -13.98 -18.39 -2.03
CA VAL A 65 -13.09 -18.03 -0.94
C VAL A 65 -13.46 -16.64 -0.40
N PRO A 66 -13.14 -16.34 0.87
CA PRO A 66 -13.40 -15.02 1.43
C PRO A 66 -12.69 -13.92 0.64
N GLY A 67 -13.47 -12.97 0.11
CA GLY A 67 -12.98 -11.74 -0.49
C GLY A 67 -12.49 -10.75 0.57
N ALA A 68 -11.82 -9.69 0.12
CA ALA A 68 -11.30 -8.66 1.02
C ALA A 68 -12.40 -7.78 1.65
N ASP A 69 -13.61 -7.81 1.10
CA ASP A 69 -14.83 -7.21 1.64
C ASP A 69 -15.60 -8.15 2.59
N GLY A 70 -15.12 -9.38 2.78
CA GLY A 70 -15.75 -10.39 3.63
C GLY A 70 -16.84 -11.21 2.95
N GLU A 71 -17.16 -10.90 1.68
CA GLU A 71 -18.09 -11.68 0.86
C GLU A 71 -17.32 -12.77 0.10
N ASP A 72 -17.93 -13.94 -0.07
CA ASP A 72 -17.31 -15.03 -0.81
C ASP A 72 -17.28 -14.72 -2.32
N LYS A 73 -16.11 -14.92 -2.93
CA LYS A 73 -15.87 -14.71 -4.37
C LYS A 73 -15.09 -15.87 -4.96
N PRO A 74 -15.18 -16.10 -6.28
CA PRO A 74 -14.26 -17.00 -6.97
C PRO A 74 -12.80 -16.68 -6.63
N ALA A 75 -11.99 -17.70 -6.36
CA ALA A 75 -10.61 -17.55 -5.92
C ALA A 75 -9.77 -16.61 -6.79
N HIS A 76 -9.89 -16.68 -8.11
CA HIS A 76 -9.17 -15.79 -9.01
C HIS A 76 -9.55 -14.30 -8.82
N LEU A 77 -10.82 -13.99 -8.55
CA LEU A 77 -11.26 -12.62 -8.26
C LEU A 77 -10.78 -12.15 -6.89
N ALA A 78 -10.87 -13.02 -5.88
CA ALA A 78 -10.42 -12.68 -4.52
C ALA A 78 -8.92 -12.37 -4.47
N VAL A 79 -8.09 -13.11 -5.21
CA VAL A 79 -6.65 -12.87 -5.33
C VAL A 79 -6.37 -11.53 -6.02
N SER A 80 -7.04 -11.25 -7.15
CA SER A 80 -6.89 -9.97 -7.85
C SER A 80 -7.25 -8.79 -6.94
N GLU A 81 -8.43 -8.85 -6.33
CA GLU A 81 -8.94 -7.82 -5.45
C GLU A 81 -7.98 -7.55 -4.28
N SER A 82 -7.46 -8.61 -3.65
CA SER A 82 -6.48 -8.52 -2.57
C SER A 82 -5.19 -7.82 -3.00
N GLY A 83 -4.73 -8.06 -4.23
CA GLY A 83 -3.56 -7.39 -4.81
C GLY A 83 -3.81 -5.88 -4.98
N VAL A 84 -4.96 -5.50 -5.53
CA VAL A 84 -5.33 -4.10 -5.72
C VAL A 84 -5.49 -3.37 -4.38
N ILE A 85 -6.16 -4.00 -3.40
CA ILE A 85 -6.32 -3.43 -2.06
C ILE A 85 -4.98 -3.27 -1.37
N SER A 86 -4.11 -4.27 -1.44
CA SER A 86 -2.75 -4.20 -0.89
C SER A 86 -1.97 -3.02 -1.49
N GLY A 87 -2.02 -2.84 -2.80
CA GLY A 87 -1.42 -1.69 -3.48
C GLY A 87 -1.96 -0.35 -2.97
N ARG A 88 -3.28 -0.24 -2.83
CA ARG A 88 -3.93 0.97 -2.28
C ARG A 88 -3.56 1.23 -0.82
N GLN A 89 -3.38 0.20 0.00
CA GLN A 89 -2.96 0.39 1.40
C GLN A 89 -1.50 0.86 1.50
N LEU A 90 -0.60 0.32 0.67
CA LEU A 90 0.78 0.79 0.58
C LEU A 90 0.84 2.27 0.16
N GLN A 91 -0.01 2.67 -0.80
CA GLN A 91 -0.16 4.07 -1.19
C GLN A 91 -0.57 4.95 -0.01
N LYS A 92 -1.61 4.56 0.75
CA LYS A 92 -2.09 5.32 1.91
C LYS A 92 -1.04 5.45 3.02
N VAL A 93 -0.29 4.38 3.29
CA VAL A 93 0.79 4.41 4.29
C VAL A 93 1.90 5.37 3.84
N GLY A 94 2.31 5.31 2.58
CA GLY A 94 3.28 6.24 2.01
C GLY A 94 2.81 7.69 2.12
N GLU A 95 1.59 8.00 1.69
CA GLU A 95 1.03 9.36 1.76
C GLU A 95 0.92 9.88 3.20
N TYR A 96 0.49 9.03 4.14
CA TYR A 96 0.40 9.38 5.55
C TYR A 96 1.78 9.70 6.15
N VAL A 97 2.77 8.84 5.91
CA VAL A 97 4.13 9.02 6.46
C VAL A 97 4.80 10.25 5.86
N SER A 98 4.75 10.44 4.53
CA SER A 98 5.33 11.63 3.89
C SER A 98 4.71 12.91 4.46
N ARG A 99 3.39 12.96 4.65
CA ARG A 99 2.71 14.13 5.25
C ARG A 99 3.12 14.35 6.71
N ALA A 100 3.14 13.30 7.52
CA ALA A 100 3.53 13.40 8.93
C ALA A 100 4.96 13.92 9.10
N MET A 101 5.87 13.57 8.19
CA MET A 101 7.27 14.04 8.23
C MET A 101 7.42 15.49 7.78
N VAL A 102 6.62 15.95 6.81
CA VAL A 102 6.55 17.37 6.46
C VAL A 102 6.04 18.20 7.64
N ASP A 103 4.96 17.74 8.29
CA ASP A 103 4.40 18.43 9.45
C ASP A 103 5.40 18.48 10.62
N TYR A 104 6.19 17.41 10.81
CA TYR A 104 7.28 17.36 11.80
C TYR A 104 8.38 18.38 11.48
N ASP A 105 8.86 18.43 10.24
CA ASP A 105 9.93 19.34 9.82
C ASP A 105 9.53 20.82 9.99
N VAL A 106 8.29 21.17 9.63
CA VAL A 106 7.73 22.52 9.86
C VAL A 106 7.65 22.84 11.35
N THR A 107 7.15 21.90 12.16
CA THR A 107 7.04 22.10 13.62
C THR A 107 8.41 22.26 14.27
N ASP A 108 9.42 21.52 13.82
CA ASP A 108 10.78 21.62 14.36
C ASP A 108 11.43 22.96 14.00
N LEU A 109 11.27 23.42 12.75
CA LEU A 109 11.73 24.73 12.30
C LEU A 109 11.07 25.89 13.09
N ASP A 110 9.76 25.82 13.32
CA ASP A 110 9.03 26.81 14.10
C ASP A 110 9.51 26.84 15.57
N ASN A 111 9.71 25.67 16.18
CA ASN A 111 10.24 25.57 17.54
C ASN A 111 11.67 26.13 17.64
N ALA A 112 12.54 25.81 16.68
CA ALA A 112 13.89 26.34 16.61
C ALA A 112 13.90 27.88 16.47
N GLY A 113 12.98 28.43 15.66
CA GLY A 113 12.79 29.88 15.51
C GLY A 113 12.36 30.55 16.82
N GLN A 114 11.41 29.96 17.54
CA GLN A 114 10.95 30.46 18.83
C GLN A 114 12.05 30.41 19.90
N ILE A 115 12.81 29.31 19.98
CA ILE A 115 13.94 29.17 20.92
C ILE A 115 14.99 30.24 20.65
N ASN A 116 15.43 30.41 19.40
CA ASN A 116 16.43 31.41 19.04
C ASN A 116 15.97 32.85 19.36
N THR A 117 14.68 33.12 19.16
CA THR A 117 14.08 34.41 19.51
C THR A 117 14.07 34.62 21.03
N ALA A 118 13.64 33.62 21.80
CA ALA A 118 13.64 33.68 23.27
C ALA A 118 15.06 33.84 23.85
N THR A 119 16.06 33.15 23.29
CA THR A 119 17.47 33.28 23.72
C THR A 119 18.04 34.67 23.43
N ARG A 120 17.71 35.28 22.29
CA ARG A 120 18.14 36.66 21.96
C ARG A 120 17.48 37.74 22.83
N VAL A 121 16.27 37.51 23.33
CA VAL A 121 15.57 38.47 24.21
C VAL A 121 16.05 38.36 25.66
N ALA A 122 16.63 37.22 26.04
CA ALA A 122 17.18 36.98 27.37
C ALA A 122 18.68 37.34 27.53
N SER A 123 19.33 37.81 26.46
CA SER A 123 20.74 38.26 26.44
C SER A 123 20.85 39.77 26.29
#